data_AF-A0A8S1H384-F1
#
_entry.id   AF-A0A8S1H384-F1
#
_cell.length_a   1.000
_cell.length_b   1.000
_cell.length_c   1.000
_cell.angle_alpha   90.00
_cell.angle_beta   90.00
_cell.angle_gamma   90.00
#
_symmetry.space_group_name_H-M   'P 1'
#
loop_
_entity.id
_entity.type
_entity.pdbx_description
1 polymer ?
#
loop_
_entity_poly.entity_id
_entity_poly.type
_entity_poly.pdbx_seq_one_letter_code
_entity_poly.pdbx_strand_id
1 'polypeptide(L)'
;MRREKHASVAQAASSLTHFLGPVDPQLKSLESSILSAASRSKPITQNRTKISLKDYCILIDFASENPIFDRPATLSLLQYNGLLRISEAINLRQEDVVVEATGKAGSIFLARSKTDQKGKGTSISICLTKNEYTIYERHRRLCQGALFLFQSASTGRPISYSTASKELKSLFSNAGLAERNYTSHAFRGGAASNAVEAGKDSASVMKTGRWRSPAAFAAYLRMTTIKNAEGSHGPEQSNDIEEIHEPQPALGTRTFDTSKTSLL
;
A
#
# COMPACT_ATOMS: atom_id res chain seq x y z
N MET A 1 -15.48 -34.06 6.31
CA MET A 1 -16.45 -33.19 5.62
C MET A 1 -15.78 -32.53 4.42
N ARG A 2 -16.01 -33.03 3.20
CA ARG A 2 -15.42 -32.52 1.95
C ARG A 2 -16.05 -31.16 1.62
N ARG A 3 -15.25 -30.11 1.46
CA ARG A 3 -15.71 -28.85 0.85
C ARG A 3 -15.80 -29.05 -0.66
N GLU A 4 -17.01 -29.10 -1.18
CA GLU A 4 -17.25 -29.07 -2.62
C GLU A 4 -16.79 -27.71 -3.19
N LYS A 5 -15.94 -27.77 -4.22
CA LYS A 5 -15.52 -26.59 -4.97
C LYS A 5 -16.62 -26.28 -5.98
N HIS A 6 -17.48 -25.31 -5.69
CA HIS A 6 -18.43 -24.81 -6.69
C HIS A 6 -17.64 -24.16 -7.84
N ALA A 7 -17.75 -24.72 -9.05
CA ALA A 7 -17.26 -24.10 -10.27
C ALA A 7 -17.98 -22.75 -10.47
N SER A 8 -17.28 -21.75 -11.02
CA SER A 8 -17.94 -20.47 -11.32
C SER A 8 -18.98 -20.67 -12.43
N VAL A 9 -20.04 -19.85 -12.45
CA VAL A 9 -21.07 -19.88 -13.51
C VAL A 9 -20.45 -19.79 -14.91
N ALA A 10 -19.34 -19.04 -15.05
CA ALA A 10 -18.58 -18.95 -16.30
C ALA A 10 -17.84 -20.26 -16.67
N GLN A 11 -17.36 -21.02 -15.69
CA GLN A 11 -16.78 -22.35 -15.95
C GLN A 11 -17.86 -23.36 -16.34
N ALA A 12 -19.03 -23.31 -15.70
CA ALA A 12 -20.17 -24.17 -16.07
C ALA A 12 -20.65 -23.87 -17.49
N ALA A 13 -20.81 -22.58 -17.84
CA ALA A 13 -21.20 -22.15 -19.18
C ALA A 13 -20.15 -22.51 -20.23
N SER A 14 -18.87 -22.23 -19.99
CA SER A 14 -17.79 -22.61 -20.91
C SER A 14 -17.71 -24.13 -21.13
N SER A 15 -18.02 -24.94 -20.12
CA SER A 15 -18.06 -26.39 -20.24
C SER A 15 -19.28 -26.85 -21.06
N LEU A 16 -20.43 -26.18 -20.87
CA LEU A 16 -21.64 -26.46 -21.62
C LEU A 16 -21.47 -26.14 -23.12
N THR A 17 -20.89 -24.99 -23.45
CA THR A 17 -20.59 -24.58 -24.83
C THR A 17 -19.56 -25.48 -25.50
N HIS A 18 -18.60 -26.00 -24.73
CA HIS A 18 -17.67 -27.02 -25.25
C HIS A 18 -18.38 -28.34 -25.57
N PHE A 19 -19.38 -28.72 -24.79
CA PHE A 19 -20.08 -30.00 -24.93
C PHE A 19 -21.21 -29.97 -25.97
N LEU A 20 -21.89 -28.84 -26.11
CA LEU A 20 -23.06 -28.66 -26.99
C LEU A 20 -22.72 -28.00 -28.33
N GLY A 21 -21.47 -27.54 -28.51
CA GLY A 21 -21.02 -26.87 -29.72
C GLY A 21 -21.22 -25.34 -29.69
N PRO A 22 -20.72 -24.63 -30.72
CA PRO A 22 -20.72 -23.17 -30.74
C PRO A 22 -22.15 -22.62 -30.77
N VAL A 23 -22.45 -21.76 -29.79
CA VAL A 23 -23.71 -21.02 -29.71
C VAL A 23 -23.84 -20.09 -30.92
N ASP A 24 -25.05 -20.01 -31.48
CA ASP A 24 -25.41 -19.12 -32.59
C ASP A 24 -24.85 -17.70 -32.33
N PRO A 25 -24.15 -17.10 -33.31
CA PRO A 25 -23.63 -15.73 -33.19
C PRO A 25 -24.65 -14.70 -32.71
N GLN A 26 -25.93 -14.87 -33.04
CA GLN A 26 -27.01 -13.97 -32.62
C GLN A 26 -27.36 -14.12 -31.14
N LEU A 27 -27.22 -15.31 -30.57
CA LEU A 27 -27.53 -15.62 -29.16
C LEU A 27 -26.34 -15.39 -28.22
N LYS A 28 -25.13 -15.23 -28.78
CA LYS A 28 -23.90 -15.00 -28.01
C LYS A 28 -23.95 -13.71 -27.16
N SER A 29 -24.63 -12.68 -27.67
CA SER A 29 -24.87 -11.43 -26.94
C SER A 29 -25.80 -11.64 -25.74
N LEU A 30 -26.85 -12.44 -25.91
CA LEU A 30 -27.80 -12.80 -24.87
C LEU A 30 -27.14 -13.70 -23.80
N GLU A 31 -26.35 -14.68 -24.22
CA GLU A 31 -25.54 -15.52 -23.32
C GLU A 31 -24.60 -14.64 -22.49
N SER A 32 -23.89 -13.69 -23.10
CA SER A 32 -22.99 -12.79 -22.38
C SER A 32 -23.72 -11.87 -21.39
N SER A 33 -24.92 -11.40 -21.74
CA SER A 33 -25.79 -10.61 -20.84
C SER A 33 -26.33 -11.45 -19.68
N ILE A 34 -26.77 -12.68 -19.93
CA ILE A 34 -27.24 -13.63 -18.91
C ILE A 34 -26.08 -14.03 -17.99
N LEU A 35 -24.89 -14.31 -18.53
CA LEU A 35 -23.70 -14.62 -17.73
C LEU A 35 -23.24 -13.42 -16.90
N SER A 36 -23.34 -12.21 -17.45
CA SER A 36 -23.08 -10.97 -16.70
C SER A 36 -24.09 -10.80 -15.56
N ALA A 37 -25.38 -11.02 -15.81
CA ALA A 37 -26.44 -10.93 -14.81
C ALA A 37 -26.37 -12.07 -13.75
N ALA A 38 -26.02 -13.29 -14.17
CA ALA A 38 -25.89 -14.46 -13.31
C ALA A 38 -24.55 -14.48 -12.54
N SER A 39 -23.54 -13.76 -13.03
CA SER A 39 -22.38 -13.43 -12.22
C SER A 39 -22.86 -12.50 -11.10
N ARG A 40 -23.18 -13.09 -9.94
CA ARG A 40 -23.51 -12.34 -8.72
C ARG A 40 -22.59 -11.13 -8.64
N SER A 41 -23.17 -9.92 -8.52
CA SER A 41 -22.45 -8.76 -8.02
C SER A 41 -21.71 -9.23 -6.79
N LYS A 42 -20.40 -9.40 -6.89
CA LYS A 42 -19.58 -9.73 -5.71
C LYS A 42 -19.99 -8.69 -4.67
N PRO A 43 -20.36 -9.10 -3.43
CA PRO A 43 -20.67 -8.12 -2.41
C PRO A 43 -19.55 -7.09 -2.46
N ILE A 44 -19.94 -5.81 -2.57
CA ILE A 44 -19.00 -4.68 -2.56
C ILE A 44 -17.98 -5.05 -1.49
N THR A 45 -16.72 -5.22 -1.91
CA THR A 45 -15.68 -5.64 -0.99
C THR A 45 -15.68 -4.57 0.09
N GLN A 46 -16.26 -4.89 1.25
CA GLN A 46 -16.41 -3.93 2.33
C GLN A 46 -15.04 -3.34 2.54
N ASN A 47 -14.97 -2.01 2.41
CA ASN A 47 -13.74 -1.29 2.26
C ASN A 47 -12.86 -1.63 3.48
N ARG A 48 -11.91 -2.55 3.29
CA ARG A 48 -11.17 -3.16 4.41
C ARG A 48 -10.52 -2.03 5.18
N THR A 49 -10.52 -2.12 6.51
CA THR A 49 -9.91 -1.11 7.39
C THR A 49 -8.48 -0.85 6.93
N LYS A 50 -8.16 0.41 6.65
CA LYS A 50 -6.84 0.85 6.17
C LYS A 50 -6.10 1.45 7.35
N ILE A 51 -4.90 0.96 7.62
CA ILE A 51 -4.11 1.49 8.73
C ILE A 51 -3.74 2.95 8.47
N SER A 52 -3.93 3.81 9.47
CA SER A 52 -3.49 5.21 9.42
C SER A 52 -1.97 5.26 9.61
N LEU A 53 -1.32 6.34 9.17
CA LEU A 53 0.12 6.50 9.41
C LEU A 53 0.43 6.53 10.92
N LYS A 54 -0.44 7.20 11.70
CA LYS A 54 -0.33 7.25 13.16
C LYS A 54 -0.37 5.87 13.81
N ASP A 55 -1.36 5.04 13.46
CA ASP A 55 -1.48 3.68 14.01
C ASP A 55 -0.34 2.77 13.54
N TYR A 56 0.18 2.99 12.32
CA TYR A 56 1.36 2.29 11.83
C TYR A 56 2.59 2.61 12.68
N CYS A 57 2.83 3.89 12.98
CA CYS A 57 3.94 4.29 13.86
C CYS A 57 3.81 3.67 15.24
N ILE A 58 2.63 3.73 15.87
CA ILE A 58 2.36 3.09 17.18
C ILE A 58 2.74 1.61 17.17
N LEU A 59 2.35 0.89 16.11
CA LEU A 59 2.64 -0.53 15.98
C LEU A 59 4.15 -0.82 15.86
N ILE A 60 4.88 -0.01 15.08
CA ILE A 60 6.33 -0.15 14.90
C ILE A 60 7.08 0.22 16.19
N ASP A 61 6.71 1.31 16.84
CA ASP A 61 7.35 1.76 18.08
C ASP A 61 7.17 0.70 19.18
N PHE A 62 5.94 0.20 19.35
CA PHE A 62 5.65 -0.92 20.25
C PHE A 62 6.50 -2.16 19.95
N ALA A 63 6.58 -2.59 18.69
CA ALA A 63 7.37 -3.77 18.32
C ALA A 63 8.88 -3.55 18.48
N SER A 64 9.36 -2.31 18.33
CA SER A 64 10.77 -1.99 18.51
C SER A 64 11.24 -2.26 19.95
N GLU A 65 10.36 -2.04 20.93
CA GLU A 65 10.60 -2.31 22.35
C GLU A 65 10.29 -3.76 22.76
N ASN A 66 9.53 -4.50 21.94
CA ASN A 66 9.03 -5.83 22.28
C ASN A 66 9.44 -6.89 21.23
N PRO A 67 10.64 -7.49 21.35
CA PRO A 67 11.19 -8.44 20.36
C PRO A 67 10.34 -9.68 20.10
N ILE A 68 9.45 -10.06 21.04
CA ILE A 68 8.52 -11.19 20.85
C ILE A 68 7.60 -11.00 19.63
N PHE A 69 7.39 -9.75 19.20
CA PHE A 69 6.59 -9.41 18.03
C PHE A 69 7.41 -9.15 16.76
N ASP A 70 8.71 -9.42 16.75
CA ASP A 70 9.59 -9.11 15.61
C ASP A 70 9.11 -9.74 14.30
N ARG A 71 8.62 -10.99 14.34
CA ARG A 71 8.11 -11.69 13.16
C ARG A 71 6.84 -11.04 12.58
N PRO A 72 5.72 -10.87 13.32
CA PRO A 72 4.55 -10.16 12.80
C PRO A 72 4.83 -8.69 12.46
N ALA A 73 5.72 -8.02 13.20
CA ALA A 73 6.09 -6.63 12.91
C ALA A 73 6.88 -6.52 11.62
N THR A 74 7.87 -7.40 11.39
CA THR A 74 8.59 -7.50 10.12
C THR A 74 7.66 -7.82 8.95
N LEU A 75 6.66 -8.68 9.17
CA LEU A 75 5.64 -8.96 8.16
C LEU A 75 4.80 -7.71 7.83
N SER A 76 4.46 -6.91 8.84
CA SER A 76 3.68 -5.69 8.64
C SER A 76 4.48 -4.59 7.92
N LEU A 77 5.74 -4.36 8.31
CA LEU A 77 6.56 -3.31 7.71
C LEU A 77 6.90 -3.62 6.25
N LEU A 78 7.16 -4.88 5.89
CA LEU A 78 7.41 -5.24 4.50
C LEU A 78 6.14 -5.12 3.63
N GLN A 79 4.97 -5.45 4.19
CA GLN A 79 3.70 -5.19 3.50
C GLN A 79 3.43 -3.70 3.30
N TYR A 80 3.77 -2.88 4.28
CA TYR A 80 3.57 -1.44 4.23
C TYR A 80 4.55 -0.76 3.26
N ASN A 81 5.86 -0.94 3.46
CA ASN A 81 6.90 -0.30 2.64
C ASN A 81 6.96 -0.85 1.20
N GLY A 82 6.73 -2.16 1.01
CA GLY A 82 6.72 -2.78 -0.32
C GLY A 82 5.36 -2.80 -1.01
N LEU A 83 4.32 -2.23 -0.38
CA LEU A 83 2.92 -2.37 -0.80
C LEU A 83 2.49 -3.84 -1.01
N LEU A 84 3.10 -4.81 -0.34
CA LEU A 84 2.94 -6.24 -0.67
C LEU A 84 1.54 -6.77 -0.28
N ARG A 85 1.03 -7.75 -1.02
CA ARG A 85 -0.05 -8.62 -0.51
C ARG A 85 0.55 -9.51 0.57
N ILE A 86 -0.24 -9.86 1.58
CA ILE A 86 0.15 -10.86 2.58
C ILE A 86 0.68 -12.16 1.97
N SER A 87 0.08 -12.64 0.87
CA SER A 87 0.58 -13.84 0.18
C SER A 87 1.94 -13.64 -0.48
N GLU A 88 2.26 -12.42 -0.93
CA GLU A 88 3.58 -12.09 -1.46
C GLU A 88 4.58 -12.03 -0.28
N ALA A 89 4.21 -11.31 0.79
CA ALA A 89 5.08 -11.12 1.95
C ALA A 89 5.43 -12.41 2.70
N ILE A 90 4.44 -13.30 2.95
CA ILE A 90 4.67 -14.59 3.63
C ILE A 90 5.67 -15.48 2.86
N ASN A 91 5.67 -15.41 1.53
CA ASN A 91 6.49 -16.27 0.68
C ASN A 91 7.88 -15.68 0.38
N LEU A 92 8.24 -14.54 0.96
CA LEU A 92 9.56 -13.95 0.78
C LEU A 92 10.65 -14.86 1.36
N ARG A 93 11.69 -15.09 0.54
CA ARG A 93 12.93 -15.73 0.95
C ARG A 93 13.86 -14.73 1.60
N GLN A 94 14.85 -15.23 2.32
CA GLN A 94 15.92 -14.39 2.88
C GLN A 94 16.68 -13.60 1.80
N GLU A 95 16.90 -14.23 0.65
CA GLU A 95 17.60 -13.64 -0.50
C GLU A 95 16.77 -12.60 -1.26
N ASP A 96 15.44 -12.66 -1.16
CA ASP A 96 14.53 -11.75 -1.84
C ASP A 96 14.58 -10.34 -1.23
N VAL A 97 15.05 -10.19 0.00
CA VAL A 97 15.07 -8.91 0.71
C VAL A 97 16.52 -8.49 0.96
N VAL A 98 16.94 -7.40 0.34
CA VAL A 98 18.27 -6.81 0.52
C VAL A 98 18.07 -5.43 1.13
N VAL A 99 18.65 -5.19 2.30
CA VAL A 99 18.57 -3.90 2.99
C VAL A 99 19.99 -3.52 3.37
N GLU A 100 20.41 -2.32 2.99
CA GLU A 100 21.71 -1.78 3.34
C GLU A 100 21.82 -1.53 4.85
N ALA A 101 23.06 -1.45 5.34
CA ALA A 101 23.32 -1.02 6.70
C ALA A 101 22.62 0.33 6.95
N THR A 102 21.95 0.47 8.10
CA THR A 102 21.09 1.61 8.49
C THR A 102 19.67 1.63 7.91
N GLY A 103 19.33 0.78 6.95
CA GLY A 103 17.97 0.66 6.42
C GLY A 103 17.55 1.74 5.42
N LYS A 104 18.40 2.73 5.15
CA LYS A 104 18.07 3.88 4.28
C LYS A 104 17.82 3.49 2.81
N ALA A 105 18.40 2.39 2.35
CA ALA A 105 18.14 1.82 1.04
C ALA A 105 17.98 0.31 1.13
N GLY A 106 17.07 -0.22 0.33
CA GLY A 106 16.83 -1.64 0.23
C GLY A 106 15.96 -1.97 -0.97
N SER A 107 15.84 -3.25 -1.27
CA SER A 107 14.99 -3.77 -2.31
C SER A 107 14.34 -5.09 -1.90
N ILE A 108 13.13 -5.30 -2.39
CA ILE A 108 12.40 -6.56 -2.31
C ILE A 108 12.24 -7.09 -3.72
N PHE A 109 12.80 -8.26 -4.01
CA PHE A 109 12.57 -9.00 -5.23
C PHE A 109 11.34 -9.90 -5.08
N LEU A 110 10.39 -9.78 -6.00
CA LEU A 110 9.22 -10.65 -6.07
C LEU A 110 9.35 -11.57 -7.27
N ALA A 111 9.78 -12.82 -7.06
CA ALA A 111 9.93 -13.80 -8.14
C ALA A 111 8.61 -14.15 -8.86
N ARG A 112 7.49 -14.11 -8.13
CA ARG A 112 6.13 -14.20 -8.70
C ARG A 112 5.24 -13.16 -8.06
N SER A 113 4.62 -12.31 -8.88
CA SER A 113 3.51 -11.47 -8.43
C SER A 113 2.22 -11.94 -9.09
N LYS A 114 1.06 -11.69 -8.46
CA LYS A 114 -0.26 -12.02 -9.05
C LYS A 114 -0.46 -11.39 -10.43
N THR A 115 0.28 -10.32 -10.74
CA THR A 115 0.24 -9.58 -11.99
C THR A 115 1.27 -10.02 -13.01
N ASP A 116 2.25 -10.85 -12.63
CA ASP A 116 3.34 -11.33 -13.46
C ASP A 116 3.03 -12.72 -14.04
N GLN A 117 2.25 -12.74 -15.11
CA GLN A 117 1.91 -13.97 -15.84
C GLN A 117 3.10 -14.54 -16.63
N LYS A 118 4.22 -13.81 -16.76
CA LYS A 118 5.41 -14.21 -17.54
C LYS A 118 6.61 -14.60 -16.68
N GLY A 119 6.55 -14.43 -15.36
CA GLY A 119 7.58 -14.88 -14.41
C GLY A 119 8.89 -14.08 -14.46
N LYS A 120 8.85 -12.82 -14.88
CA LYS A 120 10.05 -11.95 -14.92
C LYS A 120 10.49 -11.48 -13.54
N GLY A 121 9.60 -11.54 -12.57
CA GLY A 121 9.79 -10.96 -11.26
C GLY A 121 9.74 -9.43 -11.27
N THR A 122 9.76 -8.81 -10.09
CA THR A 122 9.74 -7.35 -9.93
C THR A 122 10.50 -6.96 -8.68
N SER A 123 11.42 -6.00 -8.80
CA SER A 123 12.10 -5.39 -7.66
C SER A 123 11.36 -4.13 -7.20
N ILE A 124 11.24 -3.98 -5.88
CA ILE A 124 10.60 -2.84 -5.22
C ILE A 124 11.62 -2.20 -4.30
N SER A 125 11.96 -0.94 -4.53
CA SER A 125 12.80 -0.18 -3.61
C SER A 125 12.04 0.11 -2.32
N ILE A 126 12.70 -0.10 -1.19
CA ILE A 126 12.18 0.19 0.15
C ILE A 126 13.20 1.01 0.94
N CYS A 127 12.70 1.84 1.85
CA CYS A 127 13.50 2.55 2.84
C CYS A 127 12.86 2.26 4.19
N LEU A 128 13.68 1.95 5.19
CA LEU A 128 13.25 1.68 6.55
C LEU A 128 13.73 2.81 7.46
N THR A 129 12.85 3.24 8.35
CA THR A 129 13.19 4.05 9.53
C THR A 129 14.08 3.25 10.48
N LYS A 130 14.68 3.93 11.46
CA LYS A 130 15.54 3.29 12.47
C LYS A 130 14.83 2.15 13.22
N ASN A 131 13.58 2.37 13.63
CA ASN A 131 12.80 1.36 14.37
C ASN A 131 12.43 0.18 13.48
N GLU A 132 12.00 0.43 12.23
CA GLU A 132 11.73 -0.62 11.26
C GLU A 132 12.97 -1.46 10.95
N TYR A 133 14.12 -0.82 10.73
CA TYR A 133 15.39 -1.51 10.48
C TYR A 133 15.80 -2.37 11.68
N THR A 134 15.64 -1.86 12.89
CA THR A 134 15.96 -2.60 14.13
C THR A 134 15.12 -3.88 14.24
N ILE A 135 13.80 -3.79 14.04
CA ILE A 135 12.88 -4.93 14.07
C ILE A 135 13.25 -5.95 12.99
N TYR A 136 13.44 -5.46 11.75
CA TYR A 136 13.78 -6.30 10.61
C TYR A 136 15.09 -7.05 10.83
N GLU A 137 16.12 -6.37 11.35
CA GLU A 137 17.44 -6.95 11.56
C GLU A 137 17.44 -8.00 12.68
N ARG A 138 16.75 -7.74 13.80
CA ARG A 138 16.52 -8.75 14.85
C ARG A 138 15.82 -9.98 14.30
N HIS A 139 14.71 -9.79 13.56
CA HIS A 139 13.97 -10.89 12.95
C HIS A 139 14.83 -11.68 11.95
N ARG A 140 15.60 -10.99 11.11
CA ARG A 140 16.50 -11.61 10.13
C ARG A 140 17.55 -12.48 10.80
N ARG A 141 18.14 -12.01 11.91
CA ARG A 141 19.09 -12.79 12.73
C ARG A 141 18.46 -14.04 13.32
N LEU A 142 17.24 -13.95 13.85
CA LEU A 142 16.51 -15.11 14.38
C LEU A 142 16.21 -16.17 13.30
N CYS A 143 16.12 -15.76 12.05
CA CYS A 143 15.86 -16.63 10.91
C CYS A 143 17.13 -17.01 10.14
N GLN A 144 18.31 -16.86 10.74
CA GLN A 144 19.57 -17.27 10.10
C GLN A 144 19.55 -18.78 9.80
N GLY A 145 19.87 -19.14 8.55
CA GLY A 145 19.79 -20.52 8.08
C GLY A 145 18.40 -20.98 7.60
N ALA A 146 17.35 -20.18 7.78
CA ALA A 146 16.04 -20.44 7.18
C ALA A 146 16.02 -20.02 5.70
N LEU A 147 15.25 -20.73 4.87
CA LEU A 147 15.07 -20.35 3.46
C LEU A 147 14.10 -19.17 3.34
N PHE A 148 13.03 -19.19 4.15
CA PHE A 148 11.99 -18.18 4.15
C PHE A 148 12.17 -17.21 5.30
N LEU A 149 11.87 -15.93 5.06
CA LEU A 149 11.88 -14.92 6.10
C LEU A 149 10.76 -15.17 7.14
N PHE A 150 9.66 -15.78 6.71
CA PHE A 150 8.52 -16.14 7.57
C PHE A 150 8.31 -17.65 7.56
N GLN A 151 9.23 -18.39 8.17
CA GLN A 151 9.23 -19.85 8.18
C GLN A 151 8.53 -20.44 9.41
N SER A 152 7.81 -21.54 9.20
CA SER A 152 7.32 -22.40 10.28
C SER A 152 8.46 -23.28 10.79
N ALA A 153 8.74 -23.22 12.10
CA ALA A 153 9.80 -24.01 12.73
C ALA A 153 9.60 -25.54 12.56
N SER A 154 8.35 -26.01 12.52
CA SER A 154 8.04 -27.43 12.42
C SER A 154 8.11 -27.99 10.99
N THR A 155 7.86 -27.16 9.97
CA THR A 155 7.73 -27.64 8.58
C THR A 155 8.82 -27.15 7.64
N GLY A 156 9.59 -26.14 8.03
CA GLY A 156 10.57 -25.49 7.14
C GLY A 156 9.93 -24.73 5.97
N ARG A 157 8.60 -24.60 5.93
CA ARG A 157 7.84 -23.93 4.88
C ARG A 157 7.37 -22.54 5.34
N PRO A 158 6.93 -21.67 4.41
CA PRO A 158 6.29 -20.42 4.78
C PRO A 158 5.14 -20.64 5.77
N ILE A 159 4.99 -19.76 6.74
CA ILE A 159 3.86 -19.79 7.66
C ILE A 159 2.54 -19.69 6.89
N SER A 160 1.49 -20.30 7.43
CA SER A 160 0.18 -20.20 6.79
C SER A 160 -0.42 -18.79 6.92
N TYR A 161 -1.35 -18.45 6.03
CA TYR A 161 -2.11 -17.19 6.14
C TYR A 161 -2.83 -17.07 7.49
N SER A 162 -3.34 -18.17 8.05
CA SER A 162 -4.05 -18.14 9.34
C SER A 162 -3.08 -17.89 10.49
N THR A 163 -1.87 -18.47 10.46
CA THR A 163 -0.79 -18.19 11.41
C THR A 163 -0.40 -16.72 11.37
N ALA A 164 -0.08 -16.20 10.19
CA ALA A 164 0.25 -14.78 10.01
C ALA A 164 -0.88 -13.85 10.49
N SER A 165 -2.14 -14.18 10.17
CA SER A 165 -3.29 -13.38 10.60
C SER A 165 -3.48 -13.39 12.12
N LYS A 166 -3.25 -14.53 12.78
CA LYS A 166 -3.31 -14.64 14.24
C LYS A 166 -2.22 -13.81 14.92
N GLU A 167 -1.01 -13.88 14.40
CA GLU A 167 0.12 -13.12 14.95
C GLU A 167 -0.03 -11.62 14.74
N LEU A 168 -0.50 -11.19 13.57
CA LEU A 168 -0.83 -9.78 13.32
C LEU A 168 -1.96 -9.29 14.25
N LYS A 169 -2.99 -10.12 14.47
CA LYS A 169 -4.06 -9.79 15.43
C LYS A 169 -3.52 -9.65 16.86
N SER A 170 -2.60 -10.54 17.26
CA SER A 170 -1.92 -10.45 18.54
C SER A 170 -1.10 -9.16 18.65
N LEU A 171 -0.33 -8.82 17.62
CA LEU A 171 0.43 -7.56 17.56
C LEU A 171 -0.49 -6.34 17.70
N PHE A 172 -1.58 -6.26 16.93
CA PHE A 172 -2.54 -5.16 17.05
C PHE A 172 -3.14 -5.05 18.45
N SER A 173 -3.50 -6.18 19.07
CA SER A 173 -4.09 -6.18 20.40
C SER A 173 -3.12 -5.66 21.46
N ASN A 174 -1.86 -6.09 21.40
CA ASN A 174 -0.84 -5.68 22.37
C ASN A 174 -0.34 -4.25 22.15
N ALA A 175 -0.40 -3.74 20.92
CA ALA A 175 -0.12 -2.34 20.60
C ALA A 175 -1.29 -1.38 20.94
N GLY A 176 -2.36 -1.86 21.60
CA GLY A 176 -3.53 -1.02 21.93
C GLY A 176 -4.44 -0.67 20.75
N LEU A 177 -4.35 -1.42 19.64
CA LEU A 177 -5.09 -1.18 18.39
C LEU A 177 -6.21 -2.21 18.14
N ALA A 178 -6.62 -2.97 19.16
CA ALA A 178 -7.64 -4.02 19.04
C ALA A 178 -8.96 -3.49 18.44
N GLU A 179 -9.42 -2.33 18.91
CA GLU A 179 -10.70 -1.72 18.51
C GLU A 179 -10.73 -1.24 17.06
N ARG A 180 -9.55 -1.07 16.43
CA ARG A 180 -9.45 -0.65 15.03
C ARG A 180 -9.86 -1.74 14.06
N ASN A 181 -9.96 -2.99 14.51
CA ASN A 181 -10.33 -4.14 13.70
C ASN A 181 -9.46 -4.26 12.43
N TYR A 182 -8.16 -3.99 12.56
CA TYR A 182 -7.21 -4.18 11.47
C TYR A 182 -7.02 -5.66 11.15
N THR A 183 -6.80 -5.93 9.87
CA THR A 183 -6.43 -7.26 9.36
C THR A 183 -5.12 -7.15 8.60
N SER A 184 -4.58 -8.29 8.17
CA SER A 184 -3.42 -8.34 7.28
C SER A 184 -3.54 -7.49 6.01
N HIS A 185 -4.77 -7.19 5.59
CA HIS A 185 -5.03 -6.38 4.40
C HIS A 185 -4.95 -4.87 4.64
N ALA A 186 -4.84 -4.44 5.90
CA ALA A 186 -4.83 -3.02 6.26
C ALA A 186 -3.57 -2.30 5.77
N PHE A 187 -2.43 -2.99 5.69
CA PHE A 187 -1.13 -2.39 5.39
C PHE A 187 -1.02 -1.88 3.96
N ARG A 188 -1.30 -2.72 2.96
CA ARG A 188 -1.16 -2.33 1.55
C ARG A 188 -2.07 -1.16 1.17
N GLY A 189 -3.32 -1.19 1.63
CA GLY A 189 -4.27 -0.09 1.38
C GLY A 189 -3.92 1.16 2.18
N GLY A 190 -3.51 1.00 3.44
CA GLY A 190 -3.02 2.09 4.28
C GLY A 190 -1.81 2.79 3.68
N ALA A 191 -0.76 2.05 3.32
CA ALA A 191 0.44 2.58 2.69
C ALA A 191 0.14 3.32 1.38
N ALA A 192 -0.72 2.77 0.52
CA ALA A 192 -1.14 3.46 -0.70
C ALA A 192 -1.89 4.76 -0.43
N SER A 193 -2.83 4.73 0.51
CA SER A 193 -3.60 5.92 0.91
C SER A 193 -2.66 6.99 1.47
N ASN A 194 -1.81 6.60 2.42
CA ASN A 194 -0.89 7.52 3.09
C ASN A 194 0.16 8.09 2.11
N ALA A 195 0.58 7.33 1.10
CA ALA A 195 1.47 7.81 0.04
C ALA A 195 0.80 8.90 -0.83
N VAL A 196 -0.44 8.67 -1.25
CA VAL A 196 -1.21 9.66 -2.02
C VAL A 196 -1.55 10.89 -1.16
N GLU A 197 -1.95 10.69 0.09
CA GLU A 197 -2.20 11.76 1.06
C GLU A 197 -0.93 12.61 1.32
N ALA A 198 0.27 12.00 1.23
CA ALA A 198 1.56 12.68 1.30
C ALA A 198 2.01 13.34 -0.02
N GLY A 199 1.14 13.41 -1.03
CA GLY A 199 1.42 14.07 -2.31
C GLY A 199 2.25 13.25 -3.29
N LYS A 200 2.47 11.95 -3.06
CA LYS A 200 3.14 11.10 -4.06
C LYS A 200 2.24 10.90 -5.27
N ASP A 201 2.84 10.93 -6.45
CA ASP A 201 2.15 10.66 -7.71
C ASP A 201 1.43 9.29 -7.67
N SER A 202 0.14 9.32 -7.99
CA SER A 202 -0.71 8.13 -8.01
C SER A 202 -0.22 7.10 -9.01
N ALA A 203 0.33 7.50 -10.16
CA ALA A 203 0.83 6.54 -11.14
C ALA A 203 2.07 5.78 -10.63
N SER A 204 2.98 6.47 -9.93
CA SER A 204 4.12 5.86 -9.24
C SER A 204 3.70 4.89 -8.13
N VAL A 205 2.73 5.29 -7.29
CA VAL A 205 2.16 4.40 -6.25
C VAL A 205 1.47 3.19 -6.89
N MET A 206 0.75 3.40 -8.00
CA MET A 206 0.12 2.34 -8.77
C MET A 206 1.13 1.32 -9.32
N LYS A 207 2.24 1.83 -9.87
CA LYS A 207 3.32 1.02 -10.43
C LYS A 207 3.99 0.17 -9.35
N THR A 208 4.47 0.79 -8.27
CA THR A 208 5.07 0.09 -7.11
C THR A 208 4.09 -0.92 -6.52
N GLY A 209 2.84 -0.48 -6.43
CA GLY A 209 1.70 -1.23 -5.96
C GLY A 209 1.21 -2.31 -6.91
N ARG A 210 1.71 -2.41 -8.14
CA ARG A 210 1.28 -3.35 -9.20
C ARG A 210 -0.25 -3.41 -9.34
N TRP A 211 -0.90 -2.25 -9.39
CA TRP A 211 -2.31 -2.14 -9.78
C TRP A 211 -2.41 -1.97 -11.30
N ARG A 212 -3.28 -2.75 -11.94
CA ARG A 212 -3.42 -2.76 -13.41
C ARG A 212 -4.35 -1.64 -13.93
N SER A 213 -5.21 -1.09 -13.08
CA SER A 213 -6.15 -0.04 -13.48
C SER A 213 -6.38 0.96 -12.35
N PRO A 214 -6.70 2.23 -12.68
CA PRO A 214 -7.05 3.24 -11.69
C PRO A 214 -8.27 2.83 -10.84
N ALA A 215 -9.27 2.18 -11.44
CA ALA A 215 -10.43 1.66 -10.71
C ALA A 215 -10.03 0.62 -9.64
N ALA A 216 -9.10 -0.28 -9.96
CA ALA A 216 -8.60 -1.25 -8.99
C ALA A 216 -7.75 -0.59 -7.90
N PHE A 217 -7.09 0.53 -8.19
CA PHE A 217 -6.33 1.32 -7.23
C PHE A 217 -7.23 2.11 -6.28
N ALA A 218 -8.28 2.75 -6.80
CA ALA A 218 -9.25 3.52 -6.02
C ALA A 218 -9.90 2.70 -4.89
N ALA A 219 -10.13 1.40 -5.11
CA ALA A 219 -10.65 0.49 -4.08
C ALA A 219 -9.71 0.34 -2.86
N TYR A 220 -8.42 0.65 -3.00
CA TYR A 220 -7.44 0.60 -1.91
C TYR A 220 -7.26 1.94 -1.19
N LEU A 221 -7.63 3.05 -1.83
CA LEU A 221 -7.50 4.38 -1.24
C LEU A 221 -8.57 4.61 -0.20
N ARG A 222 -8.18 5.17 0.95
CA ARG A 222 -9.13 5.74 1.91
C ARG A 222 -9.92 6.81 1.15
N MET A 223 -11.24 6.79 1.30
CA MET A 223 -12.09 7.83 0.75
C MET A 223 -11.81 9.10 1.56
N THR A 224 -10.75 9.80 1.22
CA THR A 224 -10.60 11.20 1.57
C THR A 224 -11.39 11.96 0.51
N THR A 225 -12.25 12.88 0.93
CA THR A 225 -12.88 13.82 0.01
C THR A 225 -11.75 14.50 -0.73
N ILE A 226 -11.52 14.11 -2.00
CA ILE A 226 -10.55 14.78 -2.87
C ILE A 226 -11.08 16.21 -2.95
N LYS A 227 -10.44 17.14 -2.25
CA LYS A 227 -10.63 18.56 -2.54
C LYS A 227 -10.05 18.73 -3.93
N ASN A 228 -10.93 18.81 -4.92
CA ASN A 228 -10.54 19.07 -6.29
C ASN A 228 -9.68 20.33 -6.31
N ALA A 229 -8.42 20.19 -6.67
CA ALA A 229 -7.62 21.28 -7.16
C ALA A 229 -8.09 21.57 -8.58
N GLU A 230 -9.25 22.23 -8.70
CA GLU A 230 -9.70 22.85 -9.94
C GLU A 230 -9.41 24.35 -9.85
N GLY A 231 -8.74 24.84 -10.89
CA GLY A 231 -8.02 26.11 -10.90
C GLY A 231 -8.90 27.34 -10.68
N SER A 232 -8.38 28.26 -9.88
CA SER A 232 -8.80 29.66 -9.89
C SER A 232 -8.21 30.35 -11.13
N HIS A 233 -8.90 30.21 -12.26
CA HIS A 233 -9.01 31.30 -13.24
C HIS A 233 -10.36 31.97 -12.97
N GLY A 234 -10.33 33.21 -12.50
CA GLY A 234 -11.54 33.97 -12.20
C GLY A 234 -12.26 34.43 -13.47
N PRO A 235 -13.38 35.16 -13.33
CA PRO A 235 -13.74 36.17 -14.29
C PRO A 235 -13.40 37.56 -13.75
N GLU A 236 -12.83 38.33 -14.66
CA GLU A 236 -12.64 39.77 -14.69
C GLU A 236 -13.86 40.54 -14.16
N GLN A 237 -13.58 41.55 -13.32
CA GLN A 237 -14.36 42.78 -13.33
C GLN A 237 -13.41 43.95 -13.50
N SER A 238 -13.56 44.57 -14.66
CA SER A 238 -13.12 45.89 -15.06
C SER A 238 -13.40 46.96 -14.01
N ASN A 239 -12.42 47.82 -13.75
CA ASN A 239 -12.65 49.26 -13.67
C ASN A 239 -11.34 50.00 -13.98
N ASP A 240 -11.47 50.92 -14.93
CA ASP A 240 -10.46 51.80 -15.46
C ASP A 240 -10.04 52.90 -14.45
N ILE A 241 -8.73 53.14 -14.43
CA ILE A 241 -8.01 54.44 -14.49
C ILE A 241 -8.39 55.55 -13.48
N GLU A 242 -7.43 55.89 -12.60
CA GLU A 242 -6.87 57.25 -12.52
C GLU A 242 -5.47 57.25 -11.85
N GLU A 243 -4.45 57.50 -12.67
CA GLU A 243 -3.19 58.18 -12.33
C GLU A 243 -3.57 59.54 -11.68
N ILE A 244 -2.91 60.15 -10.69
CA ILE A 244 -1.62 60.86 -10.73
C ILE A 244 -1.25 61.31 -9.28
N HIS A 245 0.06 61.47 -9.04
CA HIS A 245 0.70 62.53 -8.24
C HIS A 245 1.37 62.14 -6.90
N GLU A 246 2.68 61.87 -7.01
CA GLU A 246 3.67 62.05 -5.95
C GLU A 246 4.09 63.55 -5.87
N PRO A 247 4.30 64.11 -4.68
CA PRO A 247 5.64 64.67 -4.41
C PRO A 247 6.15 64.45 -2.97
N GLN A 248 7.45 64.15 -2.88
CA GLN A 248 8.34 64.24 -1.71
C GLN A 248 8.76 65.72 -1.43
N PRO A 249 9.63 66.08 -0.45
CA PRO A 249 10.05 65.46 0.84
C PRO A 249 10.06 66.47 2.03
N ALA A 250 10.36 66.02 3.26
CA ALA A 250 11.01 66.87 4.26
C ALA A 250 11.89 66.08 5.26
N LEU A 251 13.06 66.68 5.52
CA LEU A 251 14.23 66.25 6.29
C LEU A 251 13.99 65.78 7.73
N GLY A 252 14.86 64.87 8.20
CA GLY A 252 15.05 64.61 9.63
C GLY A 252 16.19 63.64 9.94
N THR A 253 17.40 64.16 10.03
CA THR A 253 18.69 63.50 10.33
C THR A 253 18.75 62.76 11.69
N ARG A 254 19.36 61.56 11.73
CA ARG A 254 20.54 61.24 12.59
C ARG A 254 21.02 59.77 12.47
N THR A 255 22.24 59.63 11.94
CA THR A 255 23.38 58.79 12.36
C THR A 255 23.23 58.04 13.70
N PHE A 256 23.65 56.79 13.97
CA PHE A 256 24.89 56.01 13.76
C PHE A 256 24.49 54.51 13.95
N ASP A 257 24.89 53.52 13.17
CA ASP A 257 26.20 52.89 12.89
C ASP A 257 26.43 51.54 13.60
N THR A 258 26.83 50.58 12.74
CA THR A 258 27.57 49.30 12.86
C THR A 258 27.37 48.32 14.03
N SER A 259 26.96 47.09 13.69
CA SER A 259 27.86 45.91 13.63
C SER A 259 27.14 44.57 13.86
N LYS A 260 27.09 43.70 12.84
CA LYS A 260 27.53 42.27 12.82
C LYS A 260 26.77 41.41 11.78
N THR A 261 27.44 41.22 10.63
CA THR A 261 27.87 39.93 10.04
C THR A 261 27.03 38.70 10.43
N SER A 262 26.17 38.12 9.59
CA SER A 262 26.37 37.44 8.29
C SER A 262 27.12 36.10 8.37
N LEU A 263 26.34 35.06 8.03
CA LEU A 263 26.67 33.88 7.21
C LEU A 263 27.40 32.65 7.81
N LEU A 264 26.63 31.56 7.67
CA LEU A 264 26.96 30.16 7.36
C LEU A 264 27.37 29.24 8.52
#